data_AF-A0A0B7BNR3-F1
#
_entry.id   AF-A0A0B7BNR3-F1
#
_cell.length_a   1.000
_cell.length_b   1.000
_cell.length_c   1.000
_cell.angle_alpha   90.00
_cell.angle_beta   90.00
_cell.angle_gamma   90.00
#
_symmetry.space_group_name_H-M   'P 1'
#
loop_
_entity.id
_entity.type
_entity.pdbx_description
1 polymer ?
#
loop_
_entity_poly.entity_id
_entity_poly.type
_entity_poly.pdbx_seq_one_letter_code
_entity_poly.pdbx_strand_id
1 'polypeptide(L)'
;MQWIPGHSNTPGNDKADRLAKKGSTQEQPITATTLHTAKQILMTTNKEIWLNRWAMGNTGREVYSHMASPNLNDNINHLARRDQIRSEPFLEFKPNT
;
A
#
# COMPACT_ATOMS: atom_id res chain seq x y z
N MET A 1 -10.98 13.90 -37.19
CA MET A 1 -9.85 12.94 -37.18
C MET A 1 -9.73 12.36 -38.58
N GLN A 2 -8.57 12.44 -39.21
CA GLN A 2 -8.31 11.90 -40.54
C GLN A 2 -7.21 10.85 -40.44
N TRP A 3 -7.48 9.64 -40.92
CA TRP A 3 -6.50 8.56 -40.94
C TRP A 3 -5.59 8.72 -42.17
N ILE A 4 -4.29 8.50 -41.98
CA ILE A 4 -3.30 8.50 -43.05
C ILE A 4 -2.70 7.09 -43.14
N PRO A 5 -2.79 6.42 -44.30
CA PRO A 5 -2.15 5.12 -44.49
C PRO A 5 -0.62 5.26 -44.48
N GLY A 6 0.05 4.25 -43.94
CA GLY A 6 1.51 4.21 -43.99
C GLY A 6 2.04 4.11 -45.42
N HIS A 7 3.31 4.48 -45.62
CA HIS A 7 4.01 4.33 -46.91
C HIS A 7 3.39 5.16 -48.05
N SER A 8 2.69 6.24 -47.70
CA SER A 8 2.03 7.15 -48.65
C SER A 8 2.93 8.29 -49.12
N ASN A 9 4.25 8.21 -48.87
CA ASN A 9 5.23 9.28 -49.12
C ASN A 9 4.83 10.63 -48.49
N THR A 10 4.10 10.59 -47.38
CA THR A 10 3.67 11.79 -46.66
C THR A 10 4.78 12.16 -45.68
N PRO A 11 5.55 13.25 -45.90
CA PRO A 11 6.81 13.47 -45.16
C PRO A 11 6.62 13.51 -43.64
N GLY A 12 5.49 14.05 -43.16
CA GLY A 12 5.13 14.06 -41.74
C GLY A 12 4.87 12.67 -41.17
N ASN A 13 4.11 11.85 -41.90
CA ASN A 13 3.80 10.47 -41.50
C ASN A 13 5.07 9.61 -41.49
N ASP A 14 5.89 9.69 -42.55
CA ASP A 14 7.09 8.87 -42.69
C ASP A 14 8.13 9.25 -41.63
N LYS A 15 8.23 10.54 -41.28
CA LYS A 15 9.05 11.00 -40.16
C LYS A 15 8.53 10.45 -38.83
N ALA A 16 7.22 10.45 -38.61
CA ALA A 16 6.61 9.90 -37.40
C ALA A 16 6.86 8.38 -37.27
N ASP A 17 6.66 7.62 -38.34
CA ASP A 17 6.93 6.17 -38.38
C ASP A 17 8.41 5.86 -38.08
N ARG A 18 9.33 6.63 -38.67
CA ARG A 18 10.77 6.49 -38.40
C ARG A 18 11.12 6.75 -36.94
N LEU A 19 10.51 7.78 -36.35
CA LEU A 19 10.72 8.12 -34.94
C LEU A 19 10.12 7.05 -34.01
N ALA A 20 8.92 6.55 -34.31
CA ALA A 20 8.30 5.48 -33.55
C ALA A 20 9.14 4.18 -33.58
N LYS A 21 9.64 3.79 -34.76
CA LYS A 21 10.56 2.63 -34.90
C LYS A 21 11.84 2.84 -34.10
N LYS A 22 12.48 4.02 -34.22
CA LYS A 22 13.68 4.34 -33.44
C LYS A 22 13.42 4.30 -31.93
N GLY A 23 12.28 4.81 -31.48
CA GLY A 23 11.90 4.76 -30.07
C GLY A 23 11.69 3.33 -29.57
N SER A 24 11.13 2.46 -30.41
CA SER A 24 10.86 1.06 -30.04
C SER A 24 12.12 0.23 -29.75
N THR A 25 13.27 0.61 -30.30
CA THR A 25 14.56 -0.07 -30.09
C THR A 25 15.42 0.58 -29.01
N GLN A 26 14.98 1.72 -28.46
CA GLN A 26 15.68 2.38 -27.36
C GLN A 26 15.30 1.75 -26.02
N GLU A 27 16.22 1.81 -25.06
CA GLU A 27 15.96 1.41 -23.68
C GLU A 27 14.78 2.21 -23.13
N GLN A 28 13.74 1.51 -22.68
CA GLN A 28 12.59 2.15 -22.09
C GLN A 28 12.85 2.38 -20.60
N PRO A 29 12.62 3.59 -20.08
CA PRO A 29 12.88 3.91 -18.67
C PRO A 29 11.99 3.11 -17.71
N ILE A 30 10.86 2.60 -18.19
CA ILE A 30 9.97 1.71 -17.45
C ILE A 30 10.28 0.29 -17.90
N THR A 31 11.07 -0.41 -17.09
CA THR A 31 11.25 -1.85 -17.27
C THR A 31 9.92 -2.54 -17.04
N ALA A 32 9.57 -3.45 -17.95
CA ALA A 32 8.39 -4.28 -17.79
C ALA A 32 8.51 -5.08 -16.50
N THR A 33 7.82 -4.64 -15.45
CA THR A 33 7.74 -5.34 -14.17
C THR A 33 6.62 -6.35 -14.26
N THR A 34 6.87 -7.58 -13.82
CA THR A 34 5.82 -8.59 -13.80
C THR A 34 4.70 -8.18 -12.83
N LEU A 35 3.46 -8.58 -13.09
CA LEU A 35 2.34 -8.37 -12.16
C LEU A 35 2.66 -8.92 -10.76
N HIS A 36 3.38 -10.04 -10.70
CA HIS A 36 3.83 -10.64 -9.44
C HIS A 36 4.74 -9.69 -8.66
N THR A 37 5.79 -9.16 -9.30
CA THR A 37 6.73 -8.23 -8.66
C THR A 37 6.02 -6.95 -8.22
N ALA A 38 5.13 -6.39 -9.04
CA ALA A 38 4.36 -5.21 -8.68
C ALA A 38 3.48 -5.45 -7.44
N LYS A 39 2.80 -6.60 -7.37
CA LYS A 39 2.02 -6.99 -6.18
C LYS A 39 2.89 -7.12 -4.94
N GLN A 40 4.06 -7.76 -5.05
CA GLN A 40 4.99 -7.91 -3.93
C GLN A 40 5.47 -6.54 -3.41
N ILE A 41 5.85 -5.62 -4.29
CA ILE A 41 6.24 -4.26 -3.91
C ILE A 41 5.11 -3.59 -3.13
N LEU A 42 3.89 -3.60 -3.67
CA LEU A 42 2.74 -2.98 -3.02
C LEU A 42 2.44 -3.59 -1.65
N MET A 43 2.50 -4.92 -1.51
CA MET A 43 2.26 -5.60 -0.24
C MET A 43 3.32 -5.24 0.80
N THR A 44 4.60 -5.29 0.42
CA THR A 44 5.72 -4.97 1.31
C THR A 44 5.68 -3.52 1.76
N THR A 45 5.53 -2.58 0.83
CA THR A 45 5.49 -1.14 1.16
C THR A 45 4.30 -0.79 2.06
N ASN A 46 3.11 -1.31 1.78
CA ASN A 46 1.95 -1.04 2.64
C ASN A 46 2.12 -1.64 4.04
N LYS A 47 2.71 -2.85 4.13
CA LYS A 47 3.01 -3.49 5.42
C LYS A 47 4.00 -2.66 6.23
N GLU A 48 5.07 -2.16 5.61
CA GLU A 48 6.07 -1.30 6.26
C GLU A 48 5.46 0.02 6.75
N ILE A 49 4.67 0.70 5.91
CA ILE A 49 3.96 1.93 6.30
C ILE A 49 3.06 1.67 7.50
N TRP A 50 2.31 0.57 7.47
CA TRP A 50 1.42 0.21 8.56
C TRP A 50 2.17 -0.11 9.86
N LEU A 51 3.25 -0.89 9.79
CA LEU A 51 4.09 -1.21 10.95
C LEU A 51 4.75 0.03 11.56
N ASN A 52 5.24 0.95 10.74
CA ASN A 52 5.81 2.21 11.21
C ASN A 52 4.75 3.06 11.93
N ARG A 53 3.55 3.16 11.37
CA ARG A 53 2.43 3.86 12.02
C ARG A 53 2.01 3.19 13.33
N TRP A 54 2.04 1.87 13.39
CA TRP A 54 1.77 1.10 14.59
C TRP A 54 2.79 1.44 15.69
N ALA A 55 4.08 1.34 15.40
CA ALA A 55 5.16 1.54 16.37
C ALA A 55 5.25 3.00 16.87
N MET A 56 4.87 3.99 16.05
CA MET A 56 4.95 5.41 16.40
C MET A 56 3.61 6.01 16.86
N GLY A 57 2.51 5.26 16.81
CA GLY A 57 1.18 5.76 17.13
C GLY A 57 0.98 5.93 18.64
N ASN A 58 0.35 7.04 19.07
CA ASN A 58 -0.04 7.27 20.47
C ASN A 58 -1.52 6.96 20.76
N THR A 59 -2.29 6.57 19.74
CA THR A 59 -3.74 6.38 19.82
C THR A 59 -4.15 4.96 20.21
N GLY A 60 -3.23 4.19 20.79
CA GLY A 60 -3.41 2.78 21.13
C GLY A 60 -3.53 2.53 22.63
N ARG A 61 -3.58 1.24 23.01
CA ARG A 61 -3.41 0.82 24.41
C ARG A 61 -2.00 1.20 24.89
N GLU A 62 -1.82 1.49 26.17
CA GLU A 62 -0.50 1.81 26.74
C GLU A 62 0.56 0.73 26.47
N VAL A 63 0.15 -0.54 26.36
CA VAL A 63 1.08 -1.64 26.02
C VAL A 63 1.53 -1.64 24.56
N TYR A 64 0.81 -0.96 23.66
CA TYR A 64 1.17 -0.90 22.25
C TYR A 64 2.40 -0.02 21.99
N SER A 65 2.65 0.99 22.82
CA SER A 65 3.88 1.81 22.71
C SER A 65 5.15 1.01 22.97
N HIS A 66 5.05 -0.11 23.69
CA HIS A 66 6.16 -1.02 23.96
C HIS A 66 6.20 -2.24 23.03
N MET A 67 5.28 -2.32 22.06
CA MET A 67 5.17 -3.44 21.12
C MET A 67 5.49 -2.99 19.68
N ALA A 68 6.68 -3.35 19.18
CA ALA A 68 7.15 -2.95 17.86
C ALA A 68 6.36 -3.56 16.67
N SER A 69 5.62 -4.63 16.90
CA SER A 69 4.80 -5.31 15.88
C SER A 69 3.56 -5.95 16.50
N PRO A 70 2.41 -5.99 15.83
CA PRO A 70 1.19 -6.57 16.37
C PRO A 70 1.35 -8.05 16.70
N ASN A 71 0.83 -8.46 17.85
CA ASN A 71 0.64 -9.87 18.16
C ASN A 71 -0.78 -10.31 17.76
N LEU A 72 -0.88 -11.13 16.71
CA LEU A 72 -2.15 -11.67 16.24
C LEU A 72 -2.76 -12.71 17.20
N ASN A 73 -1.92 -13.37 18.00
CA ASN A 73 -2.32 -14.38 18.98
C ASN A 73 -2.45 -13.80 20.40
N ASP A 74 -2.55 -12.48 20.52
CA ASP A 74 -2.79 -11.86 21.82
C ASP A 74 -4.19 -12.22 22.33
N ASN A 75 -4.28 -12.61 23.60
CA ASN A 75 -5.54 -12.95 24.27
C ASN A 75 -6.61 -11.87 24.13
N ILE A 76 -6.20 -10.60 23.99
CA ILE A 76 -7.11 -9.47 23.75
C ILE A 76 -7.91 -9.60 22.45
N ASN A 77 -7.38 -10.28 21.44
CA ASN A 77 -8.05 -10.48 20.16
C ASN A 77 -9.25 -11.44 20.30
N HIS A 78 -9.31 -12.21 21.40
CA HIS A 78 -10.45 -13.06 21.75
C HIS A 78 -11.52 -12.33 22.58
N LEU A 79 -11.25 -11.11 23.05
CA LEU A 79 -12.23 -10.30 23.78
C LEU A 79 -13.19 -9.61 22.80
N ALA A 80 -14.40 -9.29 23.28
CA ALA A 80 -15.33 -8.48 22.51
C ALA A 80 -14.76 -7.07 22.26
N ARG A 81 -15.12 -6.45 21.13
CA ARG A 81 -14.58 -5.15 20.70
C ARG A 81 -14.68 -4.05 21.77
N ARG A 82 -15.74 -4.07 22.58
CA ARG A 82 -15.96 -3.11 23.68
C ARG A 82 -14.94 -3.26 24.82
N ASP A 83 -14.44 -4.47 25.02
CA ASP A 83 -13.55 -4.85 26.13
C ASP A 83 -12.07 -4.77 25.71
N GLN A 84 -11.78 -4.73 24.41
CA GLN A 84 -10.44 -4.51 23.87
C GLN A 84 -9.88 -3.10 24.18
N ILE A 85 -10.71 -2.16 24.61
CA ILE A 85 -10.33 -0.73 24.72
C ILE A 85 -10.02 -0.35 26.18
N ARG A 86 -10.43 -1.16 27.15
CA ARG A 86 -10.45 -0.79 28.58
C ARG A 86 -9.36 -1.53 29.34
N SER A 87 -8.40 -0.79 29.90
CA SER A 87 -7.36 -1.31 30.80
C SER A 87 -7.80 -1.41 32.26
N GLU A 88 -8.99 -0.91 32.62
CA GLU A 88 -9.46 -0.87 34.01
C GLU A 88 -10.60 -1.88 34.27
N PRO A 89 -10.52 -2.69 35.35
CA PRO A 89 -11.66 -3.46 35.81
C PRO A 89 -12.80 -2.51 36.21
N PHE A 90 -14.03 -2.90 35.89
CA PHE A 90 -15.23 -2.20 36.33
C PHE A 90 -15.22 -2.12 37.86
N LEU A 91 -14.82 -0.98 38.42
CA LEU A 91 -15.11 -0.66 39.81
C LEU A 91 -16.64 -0.56 39.90
N GLU A 92 -17.24 -1.65 40.38
CA GLU A 92 -18.64 -1.66 40.79
C GLU A 92 -18.81 -0.51 41.78
N PHE A 93 -19.47 0.57 41.35
CA PHE A 93 -19.84 1.67 42.21
C PHE A 93 -20.87 1.11 43.21
N LYS A 94 -20.40 0.61 44.35
CA LYS A 94 -21.28 0.26 45.48
C LYS A 94 -21.82 1.58 46.01
N PRO A 95 -23.13 1.87 45.90
CA PRO A 95 -23.68 3.07 46.54
C PRO A 95 -23.49 2.93 48.05
N ASN A 96 -22.91 3.96 48.66
CA ASN A 96 -22.81 4.07 50.11
C ASN A 96 -24.24 4.04 50.68
N THR A 97 -24.52 3.03 51.52
CA THR A 97 -25.68 3.00 52.41
C THR A 97 -25.28 3.59 53.76
#